data_AF-A0A942MS52-F1
#
_entry.id   AF-A0A942MS52-F1
#
_cell.length_a   1.000
_cell.length_b   1.000
_cell.length_c   1.000
_cell.angle_alpha   90.00
_cell.angle_beta   90.00
_cell.angle_gamma   90.00
#
_symmetry.space_group_name_H-M   'P 1'
#
loop_
_entity.id
_entity.type
_entity.pdbx_description
1 polymer ?
#
loop_
_entity_poly.entity_id
_entity_poly.type
_entity_poly.pdbx_seq_one_letter_code
_entity_poly.pdbx_strand_id
1 'polypeptide(L)'
;MNPDLTVNIGRLTMQNPVMPASGCFGYGEEYAPFFDLSRLGAIVVKGTTAEPCSGNHPVRLAETPAGLLNAIGLQNPGVKAAREKIRELAHCGVPVIVNVAGHSAEDYLRVIDFLEEEEEAAAYEVNISCPNVSAGGMAFGTEPCVVESLVGNLRRSTKKTLIVKLSPNVTDITEIARAAESAGADAVSLINTLLGMAIDTATRRPVLANITGGLSGPAIKPVALRMVWQVSSAVKIPVIGMGGITGARDALEFLLAGASAVAIGAANFTNPMVCPETVDGIADYLSENGFESVSRIVGLAKESLRPVTGGVCGCGKK
;
A
#
# COMPACT_ATOMS: atom_id res chain seq x y z
N MET A 1 7.11 -21.92 -20.87
CA MET A 1 7.83 -21.99 -19.57
C MET A 1 6.82 -21.65 -18.48
N ASN A 2 6.89 -22.20 -17.27
CA ASN A 2 6.04 -21.75 -16.16
C ASN A 2 6.92 -20.98 -15.16
N PRO A 3 6.94 -19.64 -15.20
CA PRO A 3 7.86 -18.84 -14.40
C PRO A 3 7.48 -18.85 -12.92
N ASP A 4 8.49 -18.77 -12.05
CA ASP A 4 8.29 -18.65 -10.61
C ASP A 4 7.87 -17.22 -10.24
N LEU A 5 6.63 -17.07 -9.76
CA LEU A 5 6.09 -15.79 -9.31
C LEU A 5 6.31 -15.54 -7.81
N THR A 6 6.89 -16.48 -7.07
CA THR A 6 7.03 -16.38 -5.62
C THR A 6 7.87 -15.17 -5.21
N VAL A 7 7.41 -14.44 -4.19
CA VAL A 7 8.13 -13.28 -3.63
C VAL A 7 8.14 -13.33 -2.10
N ASN A 8 9.14 -12.66 -1.51
CA ASN A 8 9.25 -12.51 -0.06
C ASN A 8 9.13 -11.04 0.34
N ILE A 9 8.20 -10.73 1.23
CA ILE A 9 8.03 -9.43 1.87
C ILE A 9 8.40 -9.59 3.35
N GLY A 10 9.62 -9.21 3.71
CA GLY A 10 10.17 -9.53 5.02
C GLY A 10 10.22 -11.03 5.23
N ARG A 11 9.43 -11.53 6.20
CA ARG A 11 9.32 -12.96 6.52
C ARG A 11 8.10 -13.62 5.85
N LEU A 12 7.30 -12.84 5.13
CA LEU A 12 6.08 -13.29 4.47
C LEU A 12 6.41 -13.80 3.07
N THR A 13 6.15 -15.07 2.81
CA THR A 13 6.23 -15.64 1.46
C THR A 13 4.86 -15.54 0.80
N MET A 14 4.83 -15.00 -0.42
CA MET A 14 3.63 -14.88 -1.26
C MET A 14 3.86 -15.68 -2.54
N GLN A 15 2.87 -16.45 -2.97
CA GLN A 15 2.96 -17.30 -4.17
C GLN A 15 3.05 -16.50 -5.49
N ASN A 16 2.64 -15.23 -5.47
CA ASN A 16 2.76 -14.30 -6.59
C ASN A 16 2.84 -12.86 -6.04
N PRO A 17 3.25 -11.86 -6.83
CA PRO A 17 3.47 -10.50 -6.32
C PRO A 17 2.22 -9.65 -6.20
N VAL A 18 1.02 -10.16 -6.52
CA VAL A 18 -0.19 -9.32 -6.66
C VAL A 18 -1.08 -9.48 -5.43
N MET A 19 -1.48 -8.36 -4.84
CA MET A 19 -2.47 -8.31 -3.77
C MET A 19 -3.48 -7.17 -4.00
N PRO A 20 -4.68 -7.21 -3.43
CA PRO A 20 -5.54 -6.04 -3.40
C PRO A 20 -5.01 -5.03 -2.37
N ALA A 21 -5.21 -3.73 -2.61
CA ALA A 21 -4.84 -2.68 -1.66
C ALA A 21 -5.92 -2.51 -0.58
N SER A 22 -5.49 -2.26 0.67
CA SER A 22 -6.39 -2.01 1.79
C SER A 22 -7.46 -0.94 1.47
N GLY A 23 -8.69 -1.20 1.91
CA GLY A 23 -9.83 -0.30 1.72
C GLY A 23 -10.56 -0.49 0.38
N CYS A 24 -10.00 -1.25 -0.56
CA CYS A 24 -10.63 -1.53 -1.87
C CYS A 24 -11.18 -2.95 -1.99
N PHE A 25 -10.96 -3.80 -0.98
CA PHE A 25 -11.28 -5.23 -1.02
C PHE A 25 -12.04 -5.75 0.21
N GLY A 26 -12.40 -4.85 1.14
CA GLY A 26 -13.10 -5.22 2.37
C GLY A 26 -12.34 -6.29 3.16
N TYR A 27 -13.00 -7.44 3.33
CA TYR A 27 -12.43 -8.69 3.84
C TYR A 27 -12.51 -9.82 2.79
N GLY A 28 -12.64 -9.50 1.50
CA GLY A 28 -12.67 -10.46 0.39
C GLY A 28 -14.04 -11.06 0.07
N GLU A 29 -14.99 -11.06 1.02
CA GLU A 29 -16.35 -11.61 0.88
C GLU A 29 -17.06 -11.12 -0.39
N GLU A 30 -16.96 -9.83 -0.71
CA GLU A 30 -17.64 -9.25 -1.87
C GLU A 30 -17.00 -9.63 -3.21
N TYR A 31 -15.74 -10.07 -3.21
CA TYR A 31 -14.99 -10.44 -4.41
C TYR A 31 -14.89 -11.96 -4.65
N ALA A 32 -15.09 -12.77 -3.61
CA ALA A 32 -15.10 -14.23 -3.70
C ALA A 32 -16.09 -14.82 -4.74
N PRO A 33 -17.24 -14.19 -5.05
CA PRO A 33 -18.11 -14.66 -6.13
C PRO A 33 -17.54 -14.49 -7.55
N PHE A 34 -16.52 -13.64 -7.74
CA PHE A 34 -15.96 -13.36 -9.07
C PHE A 34 -14.79 -14.29 -9.39
N PHE A 35 -13.97 -14.66 -8.41
CA PHE A 35 -12.84 -15.57 -8.58
C PHE A 35 -12.42 -16.22 -7.25
N ASP A 36 -11.68 -17.31 -7.33
CA ASP A 36 -11.07 -17.96 -6.16
C ASP A 36 -9.96 -17.07 -5.57
N LEU A 37 -10.16 -16.62 -4.33
CA LEU A 37 -9.22 -15.77 -3.60
C LEU A 37 -7.85 -16.42 -3.40
N SER A 38 -7.77 -17.75 -3.49
CA SER A 38 -6.51 -18.50 -3.47
C SER A 38 -5.57 -18.15 -4.63
N ARG A 39 -6.03 -17.40 -5.65
CA ARG A 39 -5.18 -16.90 -6.74
C ARG A 39 -4.34 -15.67 -6.36
N LEU A 40 -4.61 -15.03 -5.22
CA LEU A 40 -3.90 -13.83 -4.80
C LEU A 40 -2.58 -14.16 -4.11
N GLY A 41 -1.59 -13.27 -4.20
CA GLY A 41 -0.35 -13.39 -3.44
C GLY A 41 -0.58 -13.18 -1.93
N ALA A 42 -1.51 -12.29 -1.58
CA ALA A 42 -1.95 -11.99 -0.22
C ALA A 42 -3.32 -11.30 -0.27
N ILE A 43 -4.02 -11.24 0.88
CA ILE A 43 -5.22 -10.42 1.07
C ILE A 43 -4.88 -9.30 2.06
N VAL A 44 -4.99 -8.03 1.63
CA VAL A 44 -4.85 -6.88 2.53
C VAL A 44 -6.23 -6.40 2.96
N VAL A 45 -6.58 -6.63 4.23
CA VAL A 45 -7.91 -6.26 4.74
C VAL A 45 -8.02 -4.75 4.99
N LYS A 46 -9.25 -4.29 5.19
CA LYS A 46 -9.57 -2.90 5.53
C LYS A 46 -8.81 -2.44 6.79
N GLY A 47 -8.50 -1.14 6.83
CA GLY A 47 -7.89 -0.49 8.01
C GLY A 47 -8.68 -0.78 9.29
N THR A 48 -8.00 -1.42 10.23
CA THR A 48 -8.53 -1.89 11.51
C THR A 48 -8.09 -0.94 12.61
N THR A 49 -9.05 -0.45 13.39
CA THR A 49 -8.81 0.39 14.58
C THR A 49 -9.13 -0.39 15.85
N ALA A 50 -8.62 0.07 17.00
CA ALA A 50 -8.86 -0.60 18.29
C ALA A 50 -10.37 -0.69 18.62
N GLU A 51 -11.11 0.39 18.37
CA GLU A 51 -12.55 0.48 18.55
C GLU A 51 -13.28 0.64 17.21
N PRO A 52 -14.59 0.33 17.11
CA PRO A 52 -15.37 0.55 15.90
C PRO A 52 -15.36 2.01 15.44
N CYS A 53 -15.31 2.22 14.12
CA CYS A 53 -15.35 3.55 13.51
C CYS A 53 -16.48 3.63 12.48
N SER A 54 -17.35 4.64 12.61
CA SER A 54 -18.47 4.87 11.68
C SER A 54 -18.01 5.50 10.36
N GLY A 55 -16.85 6.17 10.34
CA GLY A 55 -16.35 6.96 9.22
C GLY A 55 -16.99 8.34 9.08
N ASN A 56 -16.58 9.08 8.05
CA ASN A 56 -17.01 10.45 7.82
C ASN A 56 -18.48 10.55 7.40
N HIS A 57 -19.11 11.72 7.42
CA HIS A 57 -20.45 11.85 6.85
C HIS A 57 -20.46 11.66 5.32
N PRO A 58 -21.52 11.07 4.71
CA PRO A 58 -21.74 11.14 3.27
C PRO A 58 -21.87 12.60 2.79
N VAL A 59 -21.46 12.97 1.58
CA VAL A 59 -20.91 12.18 0.46
C VAL A 59 -19.42 11.90 0.66
N ARG A 60 -19.00 10.63 0.48
CA ARG A 60 -17.63 10.15 0.74
C ARG A 60 -16.80 9.87 -0.52
N LEU A 61 -17.40 9.89 -1.69
CA LEU A 61 -16.76 9.55 -2.96
C LEU A 61 -17.07 10.62 -4.01
N ALA A 62 -16.09 10.94 -4.85
CA ALA A 62 -16.28 11.80 -6.01
C ALA A 62 -15.32 11.36 -7.13
N GLU A 63 -15.84 11.15 -8.34
CA GLU A 63 -15.00 10.86 -9.50
C GLU A 63 -14.13 12.05 -9.89
N THR A 64 -12.95 11.77 -10.43
CA THR A 64 -12.06 12.74 -11.06
C THR A 64 -11.60 12.19 -12.42
N PRO A 65 -11.04 13.04 -13.30
CA PRO A 65 -10.44 12.54 -14.53
C PRO A 65 -9.39 11.45 -14.22
N ALA A 66 -9.66 10.23 -14.72
CA ALA A 66 -8.83 9.05 -14.49
C ALA A 66 -8.56 8.74 -13.00
N GLY A 67 -9.52 9.02 -12.11
CA GLY A 67 -9.34 8.79 -10.68
C GLY A 67 -10.61 8.87 -9.84
N LEU A 68 -10.40 8.69 -8.54
CA LEU A 68 -11.45 8.72 -7.53
C LEU A 68 -10.91 9.43 -6.28
N LEU A 69 -11.66 10.42 -5.80
CA LEU A 69 -11.50 10.99 -4.47
C LEU A 69 -12.32 10.19 -3.47
N ASN A 70 -11.70 9.85 -2.34
CA ASN A 70 -12.38 9.19 -1.23
C ASN A 70 -12.14 9.90 0.11
N ALA A 71 -13.16 9.96 0.94
CA ALA A 71 -13.10 10.46 2.31
C ALA A 71 -13.90 9.53 3.22
N ILE A 72 -13.55 8.24 3.23
CA ILE A 72 -14.28 7.21 3.99
C ILE A 72 -14.21 7.45 5.50
N GLY A 73 -13.06 7.93 6.00
CA GLY A 73 -12.83 8.17 7.42
C GLY A 73 -12.58 6.89 8.23
N LEU A 74 -11.90 5.90 7.64
CA LEU A 74 -11.54 4.64 8.32
C LEU A 74 -12.73 3.82 8.84
N GLN A 75 -13.94 3.92 8.24
CA GLN A 75 -15.09 3.13 8.69
C GLN A 75 -14.75 1.63 8.80
N ASN A 76 -14.80 1.05 10.00
CA ASN A 76 -14.45 -0.35 10.25
C ASN A 76 -15.11 -0.85 11.55
N PRO A 77 -15.24 -2.18 11.73
CA PRO A 77 -15.99 -2.73 12.86
C PRO A 77 -15.18 -2.81 14.17
N GLY A 78 -13.93 -2.35 14.18
CA GLY A 78 -13.01 -2.48 15.31
C GLY A 78 -12.33 -3.86 15.36
N VAL A 79 -11.21 -3.94 16.08
CA VAL A 79 -10.33 -5.12 16.07
C VAL A 79 -11.02 -6.43 16.49
N LYS A 80 -11.94 -6.36 17.47
CA LYS A 80 -12.65 -7.54 17.98
C LYS A 80 -13.49 -8.23 16.91
N ALA A 81 -14.22 -7.45 16.11
CA ALA A 81 -15.05 -7.97 15.02
C ALA A 81 -14.21 -8.26 13.77
N ALA A 82 -13.15 -7.47 13.52
CA ALA A 82 -12.21 -7.73 12.44
C ALA A 82 -11.50 -9.09 12.60
N ARG A 83 -11.17 -9.50 13.83
CA ARG A 83 -10.55 -10.80 14.11
C ARG A 83 -11.35 -11.97 13.56
N GLU A 84 -12.66 -12.00 13.78
CA GLU A 84 -13.49 -13.12 13.32
C GLU A 84 -13.49 -13.20 11.78
N LYS A 85 -13.54 -12.04 11.09
CA LYS A 85 -13.40 -11.98 9.62
C LYS A 85 -12.00 -12.38 9.13
N ILE A 86 -10.95 -12.07 9.89
CA ILE A 86 -9.58 -12.49 9.58
C ILE A 86 -9.44 -14.01 9.71
N ARG A 87 -10.03 -14.61 10.75
CA ARG A 87 -10.05 -16.08 10.92
C ARG A 87 -10.79 -16.78 9.80
N GLU A 88 -11.92 -16.21 9.37
CA GLU A 88 -12.66 -16.74 8.24
C GLU A 88 -11.78 -16.83 7.00
N LEU A 89 -10.89 -15.88 6.72
CA LEU A 89 -10.00 -15.90 5.55
C LEU A 89 -8.96 -17.03 5.52
N ALA A 90 -8.75 -17.77 6.62
CA ALA A 90 -7.80 -18.90 6.67
C ALA A 90 -8.05 -19.94 5.56
N HIS A 91 -9.31 -20.19 5.20
CA HIS A 91 -9.68 -21.17 4.18
C HIS A 91 -9.16 -20.82 2.77
N CYS A 92 -8.78 -19.56 2.52
CA CYS A 92 -8.27 -19.13 1.23
C CYS A 92 -6.84 -19.62 0.95
N GLY A 93 -6.10 -20.06 1.99
CA GLY A 93 -4.72 -20.55 1.83
C GLY A 93 -3.71 -19.47 1.42
N VAL A 94 -4.05 -18.19 1.55
CA VAL A 94 -3.19 -17.04 1.22
C VAL A 94 -2.96 -16.19 2.46
N PRO A 95 -1.78 -15.57 2.61
CA PRO A 95 -1.48 -14.75 3.77
C PRO A 95 -2.41 -13.55 3.89
N VAL A 96 -2.92 -13.29 5.09
CA VAL A 96 -3.72 -12.10 5.39
C VAL A 96 -2.83 -11.03 6.00
N ILE A 97 -2.81 -9.86 5.37
CA ILE A 97 -2.11 -8.67 5.84
C ILE A 97 -3.14 -7.74 6.48
N VAL A 98 -3.00 -7.49 7.78
CA VAL A 98 -3.92 -6.62 8.52
C VAL A 98 -3.45 -5.18 8.40
N ASN A 99 -4.21 -4.34 7.70
CA ASN A 99 -3.97 -2.90 7.71
C ASN A 99 -4.35 -2.33 9.07
N VAL A 100 -3.42 -1.70 9.77
CA VAL A 100 -3.62 -1.13 11.11
C VAL A 100 -3.68 0.39 11.00
N ALA A 101 -4.71 0.98 11.61
CA ALA A 101 -4.91 2.43 11.65
C ALA A 101 -5.22 2.90 13.07
N GLY A 102 -4.90 4.16 13.37
CA GLY A 102 -5.08 4.74 14.69
C GLY A 102 -4.81 6.25 14.71
N HIS A 103 -5.26 6.90 15.77
CA HIS A 103 -5.10 8.34 15.99
C HIS A 103 -4.00 8.67 17.01
N SER A 104 -3.50 7.64 17.70
CA SER A 104 -2.41 7.68 18.67
C SER A 104 -1.54 6.43 18.53
N ALA A 105 -0.28 6.48 18.97
CA ALA A 105 0.59 5.29 18.99
C ALA A 105 -0.01 4.13 19.79
N GLU A 106 -0.78 4.44 20.84
CA GLU A 106 -1.47 3.45 21.67
C GLU A 106 -2.59 2.72 20.92
N ASP A 107 -3.31 3.41 20.01
CA ASP A 107 -4.31 2.74 19.16
C ASP A 107 -3.67 1.66 18.28
N TYR A 108 -2.52 1.95 17.67
CA TYR A 108 -1.80 0.98 16.85
C TYR A 108 -1.32 -0.22 17.68
N LEU A 109 -0.76 0.04 18.87
CA LEU A 109 -0.31 -1.01 19.79
C LEU A 109 -1.47 -1.90 20.23
N ARG A 110 -2.61 -1.31 20.61
CA ARG A 110 -3.79 -2.06 21.02
C ARG A 110 -4.30 -3.01 19.94
N VAL A 111 -4.23 -2.62 18.66
CA VAL A 111 -4.63 -3.50 17.56
C VAL A 111 -3.62 -4.64 17.37
N ILE A 112 -2.32 -4.32 17.34
CA ILE A 112 -1.26 -5.32 17.16
C ILE A 112 -1.25 -6.30 18.33
N ASP A 113 -1.25 -5.83 19.57
CA ASP A 113 -1.22 -6.67 20.77
C ASP A 113 -2.45 -7.60 20.84
N PHE A 114 -3.62 -7.14 20.36
CA PHE A 114 -4.83 -7.96 20.32
C PHE A 114 -4.78 -9.07 19.25
N LEU A 115 -4.09 -8.83 18.14
CA LEU A 115 -4.01 -9.77 17.01
C LEU A 115 -2.70 -10.58 16.97
N GLU A 116 -1.75 -10.32 17.88
CA GLU A 116 -0.43 -10.95 17.82
C GLU A 116 -0.51 -12.47 17.94
N GLU A 117 -1.43 -12.97 18.77
CA GLU A 117 -1.67 -14.41 18.95
C GLU A 117 -2.51 -15.05 17.84
N GLU A 118 -3.08 -14.25 16.91
CA GLU A 118 -3.93 -14.75 15.83
C GLU A 118 -3.05 -15.16 14.64
N GLU A 119 -2.82 -16.46 14.42
CA GLU A 119 -1.93 -16.96 13.36
C GLU A 119 -2.37 -16.54 11.96
N GLU A 120 -3.67 -16.38 11.74
CA GLU A 120 -4.26 -15.95 10.47
C GLU A 120 -3.87 -14.52 10.10
N ALA A 121 -3.58 -13.66 11.08
CA ALA A 121 -2.99 -12.35 10.84
C ALA A 121 -1.49 -12.52 10.55
N ALA A 122 -1.13 -12.83 9.30
CA ALA A 122 0.23 -13.18 8.91
C ALA A 122 1.23 -11.99 8.93
N ALA A 123 0.73 -10.77 8.72
CA ALA A 123 1.53 -9.54 8.75
C ALA A 123 0.68 -8.32 9.11
N TYR A 124 1.34 -7.22 9.49
CA TYR A 124 0.72 -5.92 9.73
C TYR A 124 1.18 -4.88 8.71
N GLU A 125 0.24 -4.19 8.07
CA GLU A 125 0.49 -2.98 7.27
C GLU A 125 0.07 -1.74 8.07
N VAL A 126 1.03 -1.04 8.68
CA VAL A 126 0.80 0.14 9.51
C VAL A 126 0.53 1.35 8.62
N ASN A 127 -0.70 1.87 8.65
CA ASN A 127 -1.09 3.05 7.89
C ASN A 127 -0.77 4.36 8.63
N ILE A 128 0.40 4.92 8.35
CA ILE A 128 0.89 6.17 8.97
C ILE A 128 0.35 7.46 8.30
N SER A 129 -0.60 7.35 7.37
CA SER A 129 -1.24 8.53 6.75
C SER A 129 -2.37 9.13 7.59
N CYS A 130 -2.72 8.50 8.72
CA CYS A 130 -3.77 8.97 9.62
C CYS A 130 -3.31 10.22 10.39
N PRO A 131 -4.21 11.19 10.67
CA PRO A 131 -3.87 12.35 11.48
C PRO A 131 -3.52 11.94 12.92
N ASN A 132 -2.43 12.49 13.45
CA ASN A 132 -1.99 12.29 14.83
C ASN A 132 -2.60 13.35 15.74
N VAL A 133 -3.52 12.94 16.62
CA VAL A 133 -4.23 13.87 17.52
C VAL A 133 -3.28 14.49 18.56
N SER A 134 -2.25 13.75 19.00
CA SER A 134 -1.28 14.28 19.98
C SER A 134 -0.29 15.29 19.41
N ALA A 135 -0.17 15.36 18.08
CA ALA A 135 0.67 16.33 17.37
C ALA A 135 -0.15 17.41 16.65
N GLY A 136 -1.35 17.73 17.16
CA GLY A 136 -2.20 18.79 16.60
C GLY A 136 -2.84 18.45 15.24
N GLY A 137 -2.92 17.16 14.88
CA GLY A 137 -3.56 16.67 13.66
C GLY A 137 -2.62 16.42 12.49
N MET A 138 -1.30 16.66 12.63
CA MET A 138 -0.31 16.29 11.59
C MET A 138 -0.28 14.77 11.40
N ALA A 139 -0.12 14.28 10.16
CA ALA A 139 -0.07 12.83 9.94
C ALA A 139 1.23 12.22 10.50
N PHE A 140 1.17 10.99 11.04
CA PHE A 140 2.35 10.31 11.58
C PHE A 140 3.49 10.20 10.56
N GLY A 141 3.14 10.02 9.28
CA GLY A 141 4.09 9.76 8.19
C GLY A 141 4.70 10.97 7.51
N THR A 142 4.63 12.17 8.11
CA THR A 142 5.27 13.37 7.53
C THR A 142 6.62 13.71 8.16
N GLU A 143 6.91 13.20 9.36
CA GLU A 143 8.12 13.53 10.11
C GLU A 143 8.93 12.26 10.44
N PRO A 144 10.20 12.15 9.99
CA PRO A 144 11.03 10.96 10.21
C PRO A 144 11.09 10.50 11.67
N CYS A 145 11.31 11.42 12.62
CA CYS A 145 11.43 11.07 14.04
C CYS A 145 10.13 10.51 14.65
N VAL A 146 8.97 10.95 14.16
CA VAL A 146 7.67 10.43 14.58
C VAL A 146 7.48 9.02 14.05
N VAL A 147 7.87 8.77 12.80
CA VAL A 147 7.86 7.44 12.19
C VAL A 147 8.80 6.49 12.93
N GLU A 148 10.04 6.91 13.22
CA GLU A 148 11.01 6.10 13.96
C GLU A 148 10.47 5.66 15.33
N SER A 149 9.88 6.61 16.07
CA SER A 149 9.28 6.34 17.38
C SER A 149 8.11 5.36 17.28
N LEU A 150 7.15 5.61 16.37
CA LEU A 150 5.99 4.74 16.20
C LEU A 150 6.40 3.34 15.77
N VAL A 151 7.18 3.21 14.70
CA VAL A 151 7.61 1.92 14.15
C VAL A 151 8.46 1.16 15.16
N GLY A 152 9.38 1.84 15.84
CA GLY A 152 10.22 1.22 16.86
C GLY A 152 9.41 0.67 18.04
N ASN A 153 8.33 1.35 18.45
CA ASN A 153 7.40 0.86 19.46
C ASN A 153 6.66 -0.38 18.98
N LEU A 154 6.04 -0.33 17.79
CA LEU A 154 5.28 -1.45 17.22
C LEU A 154 6.17 -2.68 16.97
N ARG A 155 7.41 -2.46 16.54
CA ARG A 155 8.37 -3.54 16.31
C ARG A 155 8.65 -4.37 17.56
N ARG A 156 8.59 -3.77 18.75
CA ARG A 156 8.78 -4.48 20.02
C ARG A 156 7.58 -5.35 20.40
N SER A 157 6.38 -4.96 19.97
CA SER A 157 5.13 -5.70 20.24
C SER A 157 4.90 -6.90 19.34
N THR A 158 5.54 -6.97 18.17
CA THR A 158 5.31 -8.08 17.23
C THR A 158 6.59 -8.73 16.72
N LYS A 159 6.53 -10.01 16.35
CA LYS A 159 7.57 -10.71 15.57
C LYS A 159 7.16 -11.02 14.13
N LYS A 160 5.90 -10.75 13.78
CA LYS A 160 5.34 -10.90 12.43
C LYS A 160 5.91 -9.83 11.49
N THR A 161 5.74 -10.01 10.19
CA THR A 161 6.19 -9.02 9.19
C THR A 161 5.51 -7.68 9.44
N LEU A 162 6.30 -6.62 9.63
CA LEU A 162 5.83 -5.25 9.85
C LEU A 162 6.09 -4.40 8.59
N ILE A 163 5.01 -4.07 7.89
CA ILE A 163 5.01 -3.26 6.68
C ILE A 163 4.58 -1.84 7.05
N VAL A 164 5.31 -0.81 6.64
CA VAL A 164 4.93 0.59 6.90
C VAL A 164 4.41 1.24 5.61
N LYS A 165 3.15 1.68 5.62
CA LYS A 165 2.49 2.27 4.45
C LYS A 165 2.69 3.77 4.36
N LEU A 166 3.50 4.20 3.40
CA LEU A 166 3.99 5.57 3.30
C LEU A 166 2.96 6.50 2.63
N SER A 167 2.88 7.73 3.16
CA SER A 167 2.12 8.83 2.55
C SER A 167 2.94 9.45 1.42
N PRO A 168 2.33 9.78 0.26
CA PRO A 168 2.99 10.56 -0.79
C PRO A 168 3.02 12.06 -0.50
N ASN A 169 2.31 12.53 0.53
CA ASN A 169 2.10 13.95 0.81
C ASN A 169 3.26 14.53 1.65
N VAL A 170 4.49 14.35 1.15
CA VAL A 170 5.75 14.76 1.78
C VAL A 170 6.71 15.32 0.73
N THR A 171 7.69 16.10 1.17
CA THR A 171 8.71 16.68 0.29
C THR A 171 9.67 15.61 -0.24
N ASP A 172 10.22 14.78 0.66
CA ASP A 172 11.08 13.64 0.31
C ASP A 172 10.59 12.37 1.02
N ILE A 173 10.01 11.46 0.25
CA ILE A 173 9.51 10.18 0.75
C ILE A 173 10.63 9.22 1.16
N THR A 174 11.87 9.43 0.67
CA THR A 174 13.01 8.57 0.99
C THR A 174 13.48 8.75 2.43
N GLU A 175 13.32 9.93 3.02
CA GLU A 175 13.61 10.17 4.43
C GLU A 175 12.66 9.37 5.33
N ILE A 176 11.37 9.39 5.00
CA ILE A 176 10.34 8.62 5.72
C ILE A 176 10.58 7.11 5.59
N ALA A 177 10.95 6.65 4.39
CA ALA A 177 11.25 5.23 4.16
C ALA A 177 12.48 4.76 4.95
N ARG A 178 13.56 5.55 4.99
CA ARG A 178 14.76 5.24 5.78
C ARG A 178 14.46 5.23 7.28
N ALA A 179 13.62 6.15 7.76
CA ALA A 179 13.15 6.17 9.14
C ALA A 179 12.33 4.92 9.51
N ALA A 180 11.46 4.46 8.61
CA ALA A 180 10.74 3.20 8.82
C ALA A 180 11.69 1.99 8.88
N GLU A 181 12.66 1.92 7.95
CA GLU A 181 13.69 0.86 7.92
C GLU A 181 14.57 0.88 9.18
N SER A 182 15.10 2.04 9.59
CA SER A 182 15.98 2.18 10.75
C SER A 182 15.29 1.76 12.06
N ALA A 183 13.98 1.95 12.14
CA ALA A 183 13.15 1.57 13.27
C ALA A 183 12.68 0.10 13.27
N GLY A 184 13.01 -0.65 12.22
CA GLY A 184 12.81 -2.10 12.15
C GLY A 184 11.59 -2.56 11.34
N ALA A 185 11.07 -1.73 10.43
CA ALA A 185 10.14 -2.22 9.41
C ALA A 185 10.80 -3.34 8.59
N ASP A 186 10.05 -4.41 8.30
CA ASP A 186 10.53 -5.50 7.44
C ASP A 186 10.31 -5.18 5.95
N ALA A 187 9.38 -4.27 5.64
CA ALA A 187 9.08 -3.78 4.30
C ALA A 187 8.35 -2.42 4.38
N VAL A 188 8.27 -1.74 3.24
CA VAL A 188 7.41 -0.55 3.08
C VAL A 188 6.43 -0.76 1.95
N SER A 189 5.24 -0.18 2.07
CA SER A 189 4.25 -0.15 0.98
C SER A 189 3.93 1.29 0.61
N LEU A 190 3.83 1.59 -0.69
CA LEU A 190 3.61 2.95 -1.15
C LEU A 190 3.04 3.01 -2.57
N ILE A 191 2.19 3.98 -2.91
CA ILE A 191 1.80 5.12 -2.06
C ILE A 191 0.39 4.97 -1.50
N ASN A 192 0.12 5.60 -0.36
CA ASN A 192 -1.24 5.98 -0.02
C ASN A 192 -1.75 7.08 -0.99
N THR A 193 -2.97 7.57 -0.81
CA THR A 193 -3.56 8.56 -1.71
C THR A 193 -2.92 9.93 -1.61
N LEU A 194 -2.87 10.66 -2.74
CA LEU A 194 -2.60 12.10 -2.77
C LEU A 194 -3.81 12.87 -2.21
N LEU A 195 -3.64 14.13 -1.81
CA LEU A 195 -4.78 14.98 -1.44
C LEU A 195 -5.37 15.70 -2.65
N GLY A 196 -6.70 15.76 -2.73
CA GLY A 196 -7.42 16.49 -3.76
C GLY A 196 -8.79 16.98 -3.30
N MET A 197 -9.46 17.73 -4.17
CA MET A 197 -10.82 18.23 -3.95
C MET A 197 -11.59 18.26 -5.27
N ALA A 198 -12.91 18.23 -5.18
CA ALA A 198 -13.81 18.50 -6.27
C ALA A 198 -14.84 19.55 -5.82
N ILE A 199 -15.17 20.49 -6.71
CA ILE A 199 -16.14 21.56 -6.45
C ILE A 199 -17.31 21.38 -7.40
N ASP A 200 -18.51 21.32 -6.85
CA ASP A 200 -19.74 21.41 -7.62
C ASP A 200 -19.96 22.87 -8.03
N THR A 201 -19.97 23.13 -9.33
CA THR A 201 -20.09 24.48 -9.90
C THR A 201 -21.50 25.07 -9.77
N ALA A 202 -22.53 24.23 -9.67
CA ALA A 202 -23.91 24.67 -9.46
C ALA A 202 -24.13 25.14 -8.01
N THR A 203 -23.62 24.37 -7.04
CA THR A 203 -23.78 24.70 -5.62
C THR A 203 -22.64 25.55 -5.05
N ARG A 204 -21.52 25.66 -5.76
CA ARG A 204 -20.27 26.37 -5.35
C ARG A 204 -19.69 25.81 -4.05
N ARG A 205 -19.86 24.51 -3.82
CA ARG A 205 -19.44 23.82 -2.60
C ARG A 205 -18.54 22.63 -2.93
N PRO A 206 -17.70 22.17 -1.98
CA PRO A 206 -17.02 20.89 -2.12
C PRO A 206 -18.03 19.76 -2.33
N VAL A 207 -17.70 18.83 -3.23
CA VAL A 207 -18.53 17.64 -3.50
C VAL A 207 -18.49 16.69 -2.30
N LEU A 208 -17.31 16.53 -1.70
CA LEU A 208 -17.13 15.69 -0.51
C LEU A 208 -17.56 16.46 0.74
N ALA A 209 -18.29 15.80 1.64
CA ALA A 209 -18.65 16.38 2.94
C ALA A 209 -17.41 16.72 3.79
N ASN A 210 -16.32 15.98 3.60
CA ASN A 210 -15.04 16.20 4.26
C ASN A 210 -14.18 17.30 3.59
N ILE A 211 -14.72 18.05 2.61
CA ILE A 211 -14.06 19.10 1.83
C ILE A 211 -12.99 18.54 0.87
N THR A 212 -11.98 17.87 1.41
CA THR A 212 -10.91 17.19 0.67
C THR A 212 -11.04 15.67 0.82
N GLY A 213 -10.37 14.96 -0.07
CA GLY A 213 -10.29 13.50 -0.05
C GLY A 213 -8.99 12.98 -0.64
N GLY A 214 -8.76 11.70 -0.44
CA GLY A 214 -7.65 10.96 -1.03
C GLY A 214 -7.90 10.67 -2.51
N LEU A 215 -7.07 11.24 -3.39
CA LEU A 215 -7.02 10.95 -4.81
C LEU A 215 -6.29 9.64 -5.07
N SER A 216 -6.96 8.76 -5.82
CA SER A 216 -6.48 7.45 -6.25
C SER A 216 -6.82 7.21 -7.72
N GLY A 217 -6.43 6.04 -8.25
CA GLY A 217 -6.67 5.65 -9.64
C GLY A 217 -5.51 5.99 -10.59
N PRO A 218 -5.67 5.72 -11.90
CA PRO A 218 -4.60 5.90 -12.90
C PRO A 218 -3.92 7.28 -12.87
N ALA A 219 -4.66 8.33 -12.51
CA ALA A 219 -4.16 9.70 -12.39
C ALA A 219 -2.91 9.82 -11.50
N ILE A 220 -2.76 8.97 -10.48
CA ILE A 220 -1.63 9.05 -9.54
C ILE A 220 -0.45 8.14 -9.94
N LYS A 221 -0.60 7.30 -10.97
CA LYS A 221 0.40 6.28 -11.36
C LYS A 221 1.81 6.87 -11.57
N PRO A 222 1.98 7.98 -12.32
CA PRO A 222 3.32 8.52 -12.57
C PRO A 222 4.04 8.98 -11.28
N VAL A 223 3.28 9.53 -10.32
CA VAL A 223 3.81 9.94 -9.02
C VAL A 223 4.21 8.72 -8.20
N ALA A 224 3.32 7.72 -8.13
CA ALA A 224 3.57 6.46 -7.43
C ALA A 224 4.80 5.73 -7.96
N LEU A 225 4.91 5.58 -9.29
CA LEU A 225 6.01 4.88 -9.95
C LEU A 225 7.36 5.55 -9.67
N ARG A 226 7.42 6.88 -9.76
CA ARG A 226 8.62 7.65 -9.39
C ARG A 226 9.00 7.42 -7.93
N MET A 227 8.05 7.50 -7.01
CA MET A 227 8.31 7.32 -5.58
C MET A 227 8.77 5.91 -5.24
N VAL A 228 8.20 4.88 -5.87
CA VAL A 228 8.64 3.49 -5.74
C VAL A 228 10.08 3.32 -6.23
N TRP A 229 10.43 3.91 -7.37
CA TRP A 229 11.80 3.91 -7.86
C TRP A 229 12.78 4.61 -6.89
N GLN A 230 12.40 5.77 -6.34
CA GLN A 230 13.21 6.49 -5.35
C GLN A 230 13.40 5.68 -4.06
N VAL A 231 12.31 5.16 -3.50
CA VAL A 231 12.32 4.43 -2.23
C VAL A 231 13.07 3.11 -2.36
N SER A 232 12.82 2.32 -3.40
CA SER A 232 13.55 1.07 -3.62
C SER A 232 15.06 1.28 -3.79
N SER A 233 15.48 2.49 -4.17
CA SER A 233 16.91 2.87 -4.29
C SER A 233 17.48 3.38 -2.97
N ALA A 234 16.64 3.79 -2.04
CA ALA A 234 17.02 4.42 -0.78
C ALA A 234 17.05 3.46 0.42
N VAL A 235 16.28 2.36 0.36
CA VAL A 235 16.19 1.33 1.41
C VAL A 235 16.62 -0.04 0.88
N LYS A 236 16.92 -0.96 1.80
CA LYS A 236 17.30 -2.36 1.50
C LYS A 236 16.13 -3.32 1.68
N ILE A 237 15.15 -2.97 2.51
CA ILE A 237 13.95 -3.75 2.72
C ILE A 237 13.03 -3.78 1.48
N PRO A 238 12.23 -4.86 1.27
CA PRO A 238 11.29 -4.96 0.16
C PRO A 238 10.30 -3.79 0.08
N VAL A 239 9.91 -3.46 -1.15
CA VAL A 239 8.97 -2.39 -1.46
C VAL A 239 7.72 -2.96 -2.12
N ILE A 240 6.54 -2.72 -1.55
CA ILE A 240 5.25 -3.00 -2.18
C ILE A 240 4.77 -1.74 -2.91
N GLY A 241 4.72 -1.79 -4.23
CA GLY A 241 4.30 -0.67 -5.08
C GLY A 241 2.78 -0.64 -5.32
N MET A 242 2.16 0.53 -5.19
CA MET A 242 0.74 0.71 -5.48
C MET A 242 0.43 2.16 -5.88
N GLY A 243 -0.71 2.34 -6.55
CA GLY A 243 -1.21 3.64 -6.99
C GLY A 243 -1.41 3.68 -8.51
N GLY A 244 -2.67 3.59 -8.94
CA GLY A 244 -3.03 3.70 -10.35
C GLY A 244 -2.67 2.51 -11.23
N ILE A 245 -2.38 1.34 -10.64
CA ILE A 245 -2.22 0.07 -11.36
C ILE A 245 -3.59 -0.41 -11.82
N THR A 246 -3.74 -0.65 -13.12
CA THR A 246 -5.00 -1.13 -13.75
C THR A 246 -4.88 -2.48 -14.45
N GLY A 247 -3.70 -3.09 -14.44
CA GLY A 247 -3.47 -4.40 -15.02
C GLY A 247 -1.99 -4.78 -15.05
N ALA A 248 -1.69 -5.87 -15.77
CA ALA A 248 -0.35 -6.47 -15.85
C ALA A 248 0.74 -5.48 -16.30
N ARG A 249 0.50 -4.68 -17.34
CA ARG A 249 1.49 -3.71 -17.82
C ARG A 249 1.91 -2.72 -16.73
N ASP A 250 0.95 -2.14 -16.03
CA ASP A 250 1.25 -1.21 -14.94
C ASP A 250 2.00 -1.93 -13.81
N ALA A 251 1.57 -3.14 -13.42
CA ALA A 251 2.27 -3.93 -12.40
C ALA A 251 3.73 -4.19 -12.78
N LEU A 252 3.99 -4.57 -14.04
CA LEU A 252 5.34 -4.77 -14.58
C LEU A 252 6.18 -3.49 -14.52
N GLU A 253 5.62 -2.31 -14.82
CA GLU A 253 6.32 -1.03 -14.64
C GLU A 253 6.80 -0.85 -13.19
N PHE A 254 5.96 -1.16 -12.21
CA PHE A 254 6.32 -1.06 -10.78
C PHE A 254 7.39 -2.08 -10.37
N LEU A 255 7.28 -3.33 -10.83
CA LEU A 255 8.29 -4.36 -10.58
C LEU A 255 9.64 -3.95 -11.18
N LEU A 256 9.67 -3.53 -12.45
CA LEU A 256 10.86 -3.03 -13.14
C LEU A 256 11.47 -1.79 -12.46
N ALA A 257 10.64 -0.94 -11.85
CA ALA A 257 11.07 0.23 -11.08
C ALA A 257 11.70 -0.13 -9.72
N GLY A 258 11.51 -1.37 -9.24
CA GLY A 258 12.13 -1.89 -8.01
C GLY A 258 11.15 -2.31 -6.92
N ALA A 259 9.83 -2.37 -7.19
CA ALA A 259 8.90 -3.01 -6.27
C ALA A 259 9.13 -4.53 -6.26
N SER A 260 9.07 -5.14 -5.07
CA SER A 260 9.11 -6.59 -4.88
C SER A 260 7.73 -7.24 -5.04
N ALA A 261 6.66 -6.47 -4.77
CA ALA A 261 5.28 -6.87 -4.98
C ALA A 261 4.43 -5.62 -5.31
N VAL A 262 3.20 -5.82 -5.77
CA VAL A 262 2.28 -4.75 -6.14
C VAL A 262 0.91 -4.90 -5.48
N ALA A 263 0.28 -3.77 -5.14
CA ALA A 263 -1.10 -3.76 -4.68
C ALA A 263 -2.03 -2.97 -5.62
N ILE A 264 -3.20 -3.55 -5.90
CA ILE A 264 -4.20 -2.96 -6.80
C ILE A 264 -5.39 -2.46 -5.97
N GLY A 265 -5.70 -1.17 -6.07
CA GLY A 265 -6.77 -0.52 -5.30
C GLY A 265 -8.00 -0.22 -6.13
N ALA A 266 -8.12 1.05 -6.57
CA ALA A 266 -9.31 1.58 -7.24
C ALA A 266 -9.75 0.82 -8.50
N ALA A 267 -8.83 0.12 -9.19
CA ALA A 267 -9.17 -0.66 -10.38
C ALA A 267 -10.12 -1.83 -10.08
N ASN A 268 -10.14 -2.35 -8.85
CA ASN A 268 -11.09 -3.42 -8.46
C ASN A 268 -12.56 -2.94 -8.55
N PHE A 269 -12.82 -1.64 -8.40
CA PHE A 269 -14.16 -1.07 -8.46
C PHE A 269 -14.74 -1.08 -9.88
N THR A 270 -13.89 -1.05 -10.90
CA THR A 270 -14.32 -1.07 -12.31
C THR A 270 -14.09 -2.44 -12.96
N ASN A 271 -13.14 -3.22 -12.46
CA ASN A 271 -12.87 -4.58 -12.90
C ASN A 271 -12.59 -5.49 -11.69
N PRO A 272 -13.55 -6.32 -11.24
CA PRO A 272 -13.35 -7.21 -10.10
C PRO A 272 -12.34 -8.34 -10.37
N MET A 273 -12.00 -8.60 -11.65
CA MET A 273 -11.03 -9.62 -12.07
C MET A 273 -9.60 -9.08 -12.23
N VAL A 274 -9.37 -7.78 -11.97
CA VAL A 274 -8.09 -7.14 -12.28
C VAL A 274 -6.89 -7.78 -11.57
N CYS A 275 -7.06 -8.23 -10.32
CA CYS A 275 -5.99 -8.89 -9.58
C CYS A 275 -5.55 -10.21 -10.23
N PRO A 276 -6.44 -11.21 -10.41
CA PRO A 276 -6.04 -12.46 -11.07
C PRO A 276 -5.56 -12.26 -12.52
N GLU A 277 -6.18 -11.36 -13.28
CA GLU A 277 -5.72 -11.04 -14.65
C GLU A 277 -4.30 -10.45 -14.66
N THR A 278 -3.96 -9.65 -13.64
CA THR A 278 -2.60 -9.11 -13.48
C THR A 278 -1.60 -10.22 -13.17
N VAL A 279 -1.97 -11.22 -12.35
CA VAL A 279 -1.11 -12.39 -12.07
C VAL A 279 -0.79 -13.12 -13.36
N ASP A 280 -1.82 -13.43 -14.16
CA ASP A 280 -1.68 -14.14 -15.43
C ASP A 280 -0.80 -13.34 -16.40
N GLY A 281 -1.07 -12.05 -16.57
CA GLY A 281 -0.28 -11.21 -17.48
C GLY A 281 1.17 -10.98 -17.05
N ILE A 282 1.50 -11.07 -15.76
CA ILE A 282 2.90 -11.10 -15.31
C ILE A 282 3.56 -12.41 -15.74
N ALA A 283 2.88 -13.56 -15.56
CA ALA A 283 3.41 -14.86 -15.97
C ALA A 283 3.64 -14.94 -17.49
N ASP A 284 2.72 -14.40 -18.28
CA ASP A 284 2.82 -14.31 -19.73
C ASP A 284 4.04 -13.48 -20.14
N TYR A 285 4.19 -12.28 -19.58
CA TYR A 285 5.34 -11.41 -19.85
C TYR A 285 6.67 -12.10 -19.55
N LEU A 286 6.79 -12.77 -18.40
CA LEU A 286 8.00 -13.48 -18.03
C LEU A 286 8.31 -14.61 -19.02
N SER A 287 7.29 -15.38 -19.41
CA SER A 287 7.41 -16.49 -20.37
C SER A 287 7.82 -16.01 -21.76
N GLU A 288 7.19 -14.95 -22.26
CA GLU A 288 7.46 -14.34 -23.57
C GLU A 288 8.87 -13.75 -23.65
N ASN A 289 9.38 -13.22 -22.53
CA ASN A 289 10.70 -12.58 -22.47
C ASN A 289 11.80 -13.50 -21.91
N GLY A 290 11.50 -14.78 -21.67
CA GLY A 290 12.48 -15.78 -21.23
C GLY A 290 12.99 -15.60 -19.80
N PHE A 291 12.22 -14.97 -18.91
CA PHE A 291 12.54 -14.86 -17.49
C PHE A 291 11.98 -16.04 -16.72
N GLU A 292 12.85 -16.74 -15.97
CA GLU A 292 12.45 -17.91 -15.17
C GLU A 292 11.72 -17.54 -13.86
N SER A 293 11.86 -16.29 -13.38
CA SER A 293 11.24 -15.83 -12.14
C SER A 293 10.98 -14.32 -12.15
N VAL A 294 9.92 -13.90 -11.47
CA VAL A 294 9.60 -12.46 -11.29
C VAL A 294 10.73 -11.71 -10.58
N SER A 295 11.48 -12.38 -9.70
CA SER A 295 12.63 -11.79 -9.01
C SER A 295 13.71 -11.27 -9.98
N ARG A 296 13.78 -11.84 -11.20
CA ARG A 296 14.77 -11.45 -12.23
C ARG A 296 14.46 -10.11 -12.89
N ILE A 297 13.21 -9.64 -12.82
CA ILE A 297 12.82 -8.36 -13.43
C ILE A 297 12.81 -7.21 -12.44
N VAL A 298 12.80 -7.50 -11.13
CA VAL A 298 12.71 -6.49 -10.08
C VAL A 298 13.89 -5.52 -10.19
N GLY A 299 13.58 -4.25 -10.44
CA GLY A 299 14.58 -3.19 -10.47
C GLY A 299 15.44 -3.10 -11.73
N LEU A 300 15.19 -3.88 -12.80
CA LEU A 300 15.99 -3.81 -14.03
C LEU A 300 16.07 -2.41 -14.63
N ALA A 301 15.01 -1.60 -14.51
CA ALA A 301 15.03 -0.22 -14.97
C ALA A 301 16.04 0.64 -14.21
N LYS A 302 16.36 0.32 -12.95
CA LYS A 302 17.35 1.05 -12.13
C LYS A 302 18.77 0.86 -12.66
N GLU A 303 19.09 -0.33 -13.15
CA GLU A 303 20.41 -0.65 -13.67
C GLU A 303 20.71 0.12 -14.96
N SER A 304 19.69 0.28 -15.81
CA SER A 304 19.77 1.04 -17.06
C SER A 304 19.92 2.56 -16.88
N LEU A 305 19.65 3.07 -15.67
CA LEU A 305 19.63 4.51 -15.36
C LEU A 305 20.86 4.99 -14.57
N ARG A 306 21.93 4.19 -14.46
CA ARG A 306 23.20 4.69 -13.90
C ARG A 306 23.62 5.93 -14.71
N PRO A 307 23.82 7.10 -14.07
CA PRO A 307 24.25 8.29 -14.79
C PRO A 307 25.55 7.97 -15.52
N VAL A 308 25.64 8.37 -16.79
CA VAL A 308 26.93 8.50 -17.46
C VAL A 308 27.75 9.46 -16.59
N THR A 309 28.72 8.93 -15.85
CA THR A 309 29.62 9.72 -15.04
C THR A 309 30.41 10.64 -15.97
N GLY A 310 30.13 11.95 -15.93
CA GLY A 310 30.98 12.94 -16.59
C GLY A 310 30.21 14.10 -17.23
N GLY A 311 29.99 15.15 -16.46
CA GLY A 311 29.47 16.42 -16.96
C GLY A 311 29.23 17.37 -15.80
N VAL A 312 30.30 17.93 -15.24
CA VAL A 312 30.24 19.01 -14.27
C VAL A 312 29.48 20.17 -14.92
N CYS A 313 28.21 20.37 -14.55
CA CYS A 313 27.49 21.58 -14.92
C CYS A 313 28.05 22.72 -14.07
N GLY A 314 29.02 23.44 -14.63
CA GLY A 314 29.64 24.61 -14.04
C GLY A 314 28.66 25.77 -13.97
N CYS A 315 27.81 25.81 -12.94
CA CYS A 315 27.18 27.06 -12.53
C CYS A 315 28.22 27.88 -11.76
N GLY A 316 29.01 28.65 -12.51
CA GLY A 316 29.84 29.70 -11.98
C GLY A 316 28.99 30.72 -11.24
N LYS A 317 29.37 31.03 -10.00
CA LYS A 317 28.85 32.15 -9.23
C LYS A 317 29.06 33.44 -10.03
N LYS A 318 27.99 34.20 -10.22
CA LYS A 318 28.04 35.66 -10.37
C LYS A 318 27.17 36.25 -9.28
#